data_AF-A0A6J2KP73-F1
#
_entry.id   AF-A0A6J2KP73-F1
#
_cell.length_a   1.000
_cell.length_b   1.000
_cell.length_c   1.000
_cell.angle_alpha   90.00
_cell.angle_beta   90.00
_cell.angle_gamma   90.00
#
_symmetry.space_group_name_H-M   'P 1'
#
loop_
_entity.id
_entity.type
_entity.pdbx_description
1 polymer ?
#
loop_
_entity_poly.entity_id
_entity_poly.type
_entity_poly.pdbx_seq_one_letter_code
_entity_poly.pdbx_strand_id
1 'polypeptide(L)'
;MAEVDTEQDILEDSLSNIFDQGMKLYTTVETVKEPMNSDSVQVTIKTAISKFEKATNLVSLSGMFSKNEKLEELPTETLKYMLLPALLGTLTLKICRPSRKDIIEVAEIYFKDFLQRCKDYGVTDVEIPQLSDSNSSSSRPQSQQDIITAMVQSRETKIKRYKEAKELKEKLGTLSKAMSSPIVDDEVKREYFLTMLHSYVNEVLDELSSIEREKPILEMISCSGEVPSTKEKPKARPLKPVIITRDAVQKAVFGIGYPSIPTMTVEEFYDQRVREGTFPGTSTNIPHTTIESTGDDADEAEKIRKVILLYLYTNRQNSVSL
;
A
#
# COMPACT_ATOMS: atom_id res chain seq x y z
N MET A 1 -18.94 40.17 -46.73
CA MET A 1 -17.70 40.58 -46.06
C MET A 1 -17.97 40.77 -44.59
N ALA A 2 -17.66 39.75 -43.80
CA ALA A 2 -17.32 39.80 -42.38
C ALA A 2 -16.89 38.38 -41.98
N GLU A 3 -15.80 37.92 -42.60
CA GLU A 3 -14.94 36.87 -42.05
C GLU A 3 -13.92 37.60 -41.20
N VAL A 4 -14.04 37.55 -39.87
CA VAL A 4 -12.96 37.95 -38.95
C VAL A 4 -13.12 37.14 -37.65
N ASP A 5 -12.09 36.34 -37.38
CA ASP A 5 -11.59 35.90 -36.08
C ASP A 5 -12.43 34.93 -35.22
N THR A 6 -12.35 33.64 -35.57
CA THR A 6 -12.45 32.57 -34.57
C THR A 6 -11.39 31.47 -34.79
N GLU A 7 -10.18 31.88 -35.21
CA GLU A 7 -9.02 31.00 -35.46
C GLU A 7 -7.83 31.33 -34.54
N GLN A 8 -8.07 31.64 -33.26
CA GLN A 8 -6.99 32.02 -32.33
C GLN A 8 -7.04 31.35 -30.95
N ASP A 9 -7.52 30.10 -30.85
CA ASP A 9 -7.44 29.35 -29.57
C ASP A 9 -7.07 27.86 -29.73
N ILE A 10 -6.29 27.53 -30.76
CA ILE A 10 -5.51 26.28 -30.82
C ILE A 10 -4.05 26.65 -30.57
N LEU A 11 -3.75 27.12 -29.36
CA LEU A 11 -2.41 26.96 -28.83
C LEU A 11 -2.22 25.45 -28.66
N GLU A 12 -1.48 24.83 -29.59
CA GLU A 12 -0.94 23.49 -29.38
C GLU A 12 -0.08 23.54 -28.12
N ASP A 13 -0.67 23.20 -26.97
CA ASP A 13 0.08 23.04 -25.73
C ASP A 13 1.19 22.01 -25.97
N SER A 14 2.44 22.40 -25.74
CA SER A 14 3.57 21.48 -25.89
C SER A 14 3.39 20.24 -25.01
N LEU A 15 3.86 19.08 -25.46
CA LEU A 15 3.78 17.81 -24.71
C LEU A 15 4.27 17.97 -23.25
N SER A 16 5.37 18.70 -23.04
CA SER A 16 5.86 18.99 -21.70
C SER A 16 4.87 19.81 -20.89
N ASN A 17 4.29 20.87 -21.46
CA ASN A 17 3.32 21.71 -20.75
C ASN A 17 2.07 20.92 -20.35
N ILE A 18 1.54 20.07 -21.24
CA ILE A 18 0.40 19.20 -20.94
C ILE A 18 0.72 18.25 -19.78
N PHE A 19 1.91 17.63 -19.83
CA PHE A 19 2.37 16.73 -18.78
C PHE A 19 2.54 17.45 -17.44
N ASP A 20 3.17 18.62 -17.44
CA ASP A 20 3.44 19.41 -16.24
C ASP A 20 2.13 19.91 -15.61
N GLN A 21 1.14 20.29 -16.43
CA GLN A 21 -0.22 20.60 -15.96
C GLN A 21 -0.90 19.37 -15.33
N GLY A 22 -0.82 18.20 -15.98
CA GLY A 22 -1.34 16.95 -15.43
C GLY A 22 -0.68 16.59 -14.10
N MET A 23 0.64 16.78 -13.99
CA MET A 23 1.41 16.50 -12.78
C MET A 23 1.04 17.45 -11.62
N LYS A 24 0.81 18.74 -11.89
CA LYS A 24 0.31 19.68 -10.88
C LYS A 24 -1.04 19.24 -10.31
N LEU A 25 -1.96 18.78 -11.17
CA LEU A 25 -3.26 18.26 -10.73
C LEU A 25 -3.09 16.95 -9.97
N TYR A 26 -2.20 16.06 -10.41
CA TYR A 26 -1.87 14.81 -9.73
C TYR A 26 -1.37 15.07 -8.30
N THR A 27 -0.38 15.95 -8.11
CA THR A 27 0.13 16.35 -6.79
C THR A 27 -0.97 17.01 -5.93
N THR A 28 -1.87 17.78 -6.55
CA THR A 28 -3.03 18.36 -5.86
C THR A 28 -3.92 17.26 -5.30
N VAL A 29 -4.23 16.24 -6.10
CA VAL A 29 -5.03 15.07 -5.68
C VAL A 29 -4.36 14.26 -4.57
N GLU A 30 -3.02 14.14 -4.56
CA GLU A 30 -2.31 13.43 -3.50
C GLU A 30 -2.26 14.18 -2.16
N THR A 31 -2.35 15.51 -2.20
CA THR A 31 -2.21 16.37 -1.02
C THR A 31 -3.54 16.91 -0.49
N VAL A 32 -4.64 16.70 -1.23
CA VAL A 32 -5.97 17.16 -0.84
C VAL A 32 -6.44 16.49 0.46
N LYS A 33 -7.03 17.28 1.36
CA LYS A 33 -7.60 16.80 2.63
C LYS A 33 -9.10 16.49 2.55
N GLU A 34 -9.73 16.89 1.44
CA GLU A 34 -11.15 16.64 1.19
C GLU A 34 -11.39 15.14 0.92
N PRO A 35 -12.61 14.63 1.18
CA PRO A 35 -12.98 13.26 0.84
C PRO A 35 -12.78 12.99 -0.66
N MET A 36 -12.19 11.84 -1.00
CA MET A 36 -11.93 11.46 -2.40
C MET A 36 -13.20 11.41 -3.26
N ASN A 37 -14.37 11.19 -2.67
CA ASN A 37 -15.65 11.14 -3.35
C ASN A 37 -16.33 12.51 -3.53
N SER A 38 -15.70 13.62 -3.14
CA SER A 38 -16.23 14.96 -3.40
C SER A 38 -16.20 15.28 -4.89
N ASP A 39 -17.18 16.06 -5.36
CA ASP A 39 -17.27 16.42 -6.77
C ASP A 39 -16.06 17.25 -7.22
N SER A 40 -15.55 18.15 -6.36
CA SER A 40 -14.33 18.95 -6.61
C SER A 40 -13.12 18.08 -6.89
N VAL A 41 -12.87 17.07 -6.04
CA VAL A 41 -11.73 16.16 -6.17
C VAL A 41 -11.91 15.24 -7.38
N GLN A 42 -13.12 14.72 -7.61
CA GLN A 42 -13.41 13.87 -8.77
C GLN A 42 -13.27 14.62 -10.10
N VAL A 43 -13.67 15.89 -10.17
CA VAL A 43 -13.44 16.75 -11.35
C VAL A 43 -11.94 16.96 -11.58
N THR A 44 -11.19 17.19 -10.51
CA THR A 44 -9.72 17.35 -10.57
C THR A 44 -9.04 16.09 -11.10
N ILE A 45 -9.43 14.91 -10.59
CA ILE A 45 -8.94 13.60 -11.06
C ILE A 45 -9.23 13.40 -12.55
N LYS A 46 -10.48 13.60 -12.97
CA LYS A 46 -10.87 13.45 -14.38
C LYS A 46 -10.13 14.42 -15.30
N THR A 47 -9.87 15.63 -14.83
CA THR A 47 -9.09 16.63 -15.58
C THR A 47 -7.63 16.19 -15.71
N ALA A 48 -7.02 15.67 -14.64
CA ALA A 48 -5.67 15.12 -14.67
C ALA A 48 -5.55 13.93 -15.63
N ILE A 49 -6.52 13.01 -15.59
CA ILE A 49 -6.60 11.88 -16.53
C ILE A 49 -6.67 12.38 -17.97
N SER A 50 -7.55 13.32 -18.28
CA SER A 50 -7.66 13.87 -19.65
C SER A 50 -6.36 14.50 -20.13
N LYS A 51 -5.59 15.18 -19.25
CA LYS A 51 -4.27 15.73 -19.59
C LYS A 51 -3.26 14.62 -19.88
N PHE A 52 -3.22 13.57 -19.07
CA PHE A 52 -2.31 12.44 -19.31
C PHE A 52 -2.71 11.59 -20.53
N GLU A 53 -3.99 11.42 -20.83
CA GLU A 53 -4.45 10.77 -22.08
C GLU A 53 -4.00 11.56 -23.31
N LYS A 54 -4.14 12.89 -23.28
CA LYS A 54 -3.61 13.77 -24.34
C LYS A 54 -2.10 13.64 -24.49
N ALA A 55 -1.36 13.63 -23.38
CA ALA A 55 0.09 13.41 -23.40
C ALA A 55 0.47 12.04 -23.98
N THR A 56 -0.24 10.97 -23.60
CA THR A 56 -0.04 9.61 -24.15
C THR A 56 -0.25 9.57 -25.66
N ASN A 57 -1.29 10.23 -26.17
CA ASN A 57 -1.54 10.33 -27.61
C ASN A 57 -0.40 11.05 -28.34
N LEU A 58 0.07 12.18 -27.80
CA LEU A 58 1.18 12.93 -28.39
C LEU A 58 2.50 12.14 -28.37
N VAL A 59 2.78 11.41 -27.29
CA VAL A 59 3.95 10.51 -27.19
C VAL A 59 3.87 9.40 -28.25
N SER A 60 2.70 8.81 -28.44
CA SER A 60 2.47 7.78 -29.45
C SER A 60 2.66 8.34 -30.87
N LEU A 61 2.11 9.52 -31.16
CA LEU A 61 2.26 10.21 -32.45
C LEU A 61 3.71 10.61 -32.73
N SER A 62 4.46 10.98 -31.69
CA SER A 62 5.86 11.40 -31.80
C SER A 62 6.82 10.22 -32.00
N GLY A 63 6.38 8.98 -31.80
CA GLY A 63 7.21 7.78 -31.96
C GLY A 63 8.42 7.73 -31.01
N MET A 64 8.32 8.37 -29.83
CA MET A 64 9.45 8.54 -28.89
C MET A 64 9.89 7.25 -28.22
N PHE A 65 9.08 6.18 -28.29
CA PHE A 65 9.39 4.89 -27.71
C PHE A 65 9.30 3.79 -28.76
N SER A 66 10.33 2.94 -28.81
CA SER A 66 10.43 1.75 -29.65
C SER A 66 10.81 0.54 -28.80
N LYS A 67 10.21 -0.61 -29.09
CA LYS A 67 10.48 -1.87 -28.36
C LYS A 67 11.92 -2.38 -28.49
N ASN A 68 12.67 -1.85 -29.46
CA ASN A 68 14.03 -2.29 -29.77
C ASN A 68 15.09 -1.37 -29.18
N GLU A 69 14.69 -0.34 -28.44
CA GLU A 69 15.55 0.68 -27.84
C GLU A 69 15.87 0.34 -26.39
N LYS A 70 17.08 0.64 -25.94
CA LYS A 70 17.47 0.49 -24.54
C LYS A 70 17.22 1.78 -23.76
N LEU A 71 17.01 1.66 -22.45
CA LEU A 71 16.83 2.81 -21.56
C LEU A 71 17.96 3.85 -21.67
N GLU A 72 19.19 3.41 -21.95
CA GLU A 72 20.37 4.27 -22.11
C GLU A 72 20.31 5.16 -23.36
N GLU A 73 19.57 4.76 -24.39
CA GLU A 73 19.45 5.47 -25.67
C GLU A 73 18.41 6.61 -25.59
N LEU A 74 17.51 6.56 -24.58
CA LEU A 74 16.50 7.58 -24.36
C LEU A 74 17.09 8.89 -23.79
N PRO A 75 16.72 10.06 -24.35
CA PRO A 75 17.08 11.35 -23.76
C PRO A 75 16.44 11.53 -22.38
N THR A 76 17.16 12.15 -21.45
CA THR A 76 16.75 12.35 -20.05
C THR A 76 15.36 12.97 -19.91
N GLU A 77 15.01 13.94 -20.75
CA GLU A 77 13.72 14.64 -20.74
C GLU A 77 12.52 13.77 -21.16
N THR A 78 12.77 12.63 -21.83
CA THR A 78 11.72 11.72 -22.30
C THR A 78 11.33 10.69 -21.25
N LEU A 79 12.21 10.41 -20.28
CA LEU A 79 12.02 9.40 -19.25
C LEU A 79 10.75 9.63 -18.43
N LYS A 80 10.36 10.89 -18.20
CA LYS A 80 9.14 11.24 -17.47
C LYS A 80 7.86 10.73 -18.14
N TYR A 81 7.86 10.58 -19.47
CA TYR A 81 6.70 10.10 -20.22
C TYR A 81 6.52 8.57 -20.14
N MET A 82 7.56 7.83 -19.74
CA MET A 82 7.44 6.39 -19.47
C MET A 82 6.47 6.11 -18.31
N LEU A 83 6.29 7.08 -17.40
CA LEU A 83 5.42 6.98 -16.23
C LEU A 83 3.93 7.15 -16.55
N LEU A 84 3.57 7.62 -17.75
CA LEU A 84 2.19 7.94 -18.12
C LEU A 84 1.19 6.81 -17.80
N PRO A 85 1.44 5.53 -18.13
CA PRO A 85 0.48 4.47 -17.81
C PRO A 85 0.38 4.23 -16.30
N ALA A 86 1.48 4.31 -15.53
CA ALA A 86 1.41 4.18 -14.08
C ALA A 86 0.58 5.31 -13.44
N LEU A 87 0.81 6.56 -13.86
CA LEU A 87 0.05 7.73 -13.38
C LEU A 87 -1.45 7.61 -13.70
N LEU A 88 -1.78 7.17 -14.92
CA LEU A 88 -3.15 6.90 -15.35
C LEU A 88 -3.81 5.80 -14.52
N GLY A 89 -3.11 4.69 -14.27
CA GLY A 89 -3.57 3.61 -13.40
C GLY A 89 -3.86 4.10 -11.98
N THR A 90 -2.94 4.84 -11.37
CA THR A 90 -3.09 5.38 -10.01
C THR A 90 -4.26 6.36 -9.91
N LEU A 91 -4.45 7.25 -10.88
CA LEU A 91 -5.61 8.15 -10.91
C LEU A 91 -6.93 7.41 -11.15
N THR A 92 -6.91 6.40 -12.02
CA THR A 92 -8.09 5.58 -12.31
C THR A 92 -8.61 4.90 -11.05
N LEU A 93 -7.72 4.33 -10.22
CA LEU A 93 -8.10 3.73 -8.95
C LEU A 93 -8.76 4.70 -7.96
N LYS A 94 -8.53 6.01 -8.11
CA LYS A 94 -9.11 7.07 -7.27
C LYS A 94 -10.50 7.55 -7.76
N ILE A 95 -10.97 7.08 -8.91
CA ILE A 95 -12.32 7.38 -9.39
C ILE A 95 -13.35 6.65 -8.52
N CYS A 96 -14.46 7.33 -8.19
CA CYS A 96 -15.54 6.73 -7.38
C CYS A 96 -16.75 6.26 -8.19
N ARG A 97 -16.88 6.67 -9.47
CA ARG A 97 -17.97 6.32 -10.39
C ARG A 97 -17.44 6.23 -11.83
N PRO A 98 -17.79 5.21 -12.65
CA PRO A 98 -18.91 4.25 -12.52
C PRO A 98 -18.55 2.98 -11.71
N SER A 99 -18.91 1.78 -12.17
CA SER A 99 -18.73 0.53 -11.41
C SER A 99 -17.27 0.31 -10.99
N ARG A 100 -17.06 -0.15 -9.75
CA ARG A 100 -15.71 -0.45 -9.24
C ARG A 100 -15.00 -1.50 -10.09
N LYS A 101 -15.74 -2.45 -10.65
CA LYS A 101 -15.20 -3.50 -11.53
C LYS A 101 -14.54 -2.88 -12.77
N ASP A 102 -15.25 -2.02 -13.48
CA ASP A 102 -14.74 -1.36 -14.69
C ASP A 102 -13.49 -0.52 -14.37
N ILE A 103 -13.49 0.16 -13.21
CA ILE A 103 -12.36 0.97 -12.75
C ILE A 103 -11.11 0.11 -12.54
N ILE A 104 -11.22 -1.04 -11.86
CA ILE A 104 -10.05 -1.88 -11.60
C ILE A 104 -9.56 -2.60 -12.86
N GLU A 105 -10.44 -2.94 -13.80
CA GLU A 105 -10.07 -3.53 -15.09
C GLU A 105 -9.27 -2.53 -15.94
N VAL A 106 -9.72 -1.28 -16.00
CA VAL A 106 -8.98 -0.21 -16.71
C VAL A 106 -7.64 0.07 -16.02
N ALA A 107 -7.60 0.17 -14.69
CA ALA A 107 -6.36 0.39 -13.96
C ALA A 107 -5.35 -0.75 -14.17
N GLU A 108 -5.80 -2.01 -14.19
CA GLU A 108 -4.95 -3.17 -14.47
C GLU A 108 -4.31 -3.09 -15.85
N ILE A 109 -5.05 -2.67 -16.87
CA ILE A 109 -4.52 -2.50 -18.23
C ILE A 109 -3.38 -1.46 -18.23
N TYR A 110 -3.60 -0.31 -17.59
CA TYR A 110 -2.58 0.74 -17.48
C TYR A 110 -1.32 0.27 -16.75
N PHE A 111 -1.49 -0.47 -15.65
CA PHE A 111 -0.39 -1.01 -14.88
C PHE A 111 0.39 -2.09 -15.62
N LYS A 112 -0.30 -2.97 -16.36
CA LYS A 112 0.36 -3.96 -17.22
C LYS A 112 1.12 -3.32 -18.36
N ASP A 113 0.56 -2.27 -18.99
CA ASP A 113 1.27 -1.49 -20.02
C ASP A 113 2.55 -0.84 -19.47
N PHE A 114 2.47 -0.23 -18.29
CA PHE A 114 3.64 0.34 -17.63
C PHE A 114 4.73 -0.71 -17.37
N LEU A 115 4.38 -1.83 -16.75
CA LEU A 115 5.37 -2.87 -16.47
C LEU A 115 5.97 -3.45 -17.75
N GLN A 116 5.14 -3.67 -18.78
CA GLN A 116 5.63 -4.21 -20.05
C GLN A 116 6.62 -3.24 -20.69
N ARG A 117 6.32 -1.95 -20.68
CA ARG A 117 7.22 -0.91 -21.14
C ARG A 117 8.52 -0.85 -20.33
N CYS A 118 8.43 -0.94 -19.00
CA CYS A 118 9.62 -1.01 -18.15
C CYS A 118 10.47 -2.26 -18.45
N LYS A 119 9.84 -3.40 -18.74
CA LYS A 119 10.54 -4.62 -19.12
C LYS A 119 11.22 -4.51 -20.49
N ASP A 120 10.51 -3.99 -21.49
CA ASP A 120 11.04 -3.82 -22.85
C ASP A 120 12.30 -2.94 -22.86
N TYR A 121 12.34 -1.92 -22.01
CA TYR A 121 13.47 -1.01 -21.86
C TYR A 121 14.55 -1.47 -20.86
N GLY A 122 14.35 -2.59 -20.16
CA GLY A 122 15.31 -3.12 -19.20
C GLY A 122 15.35 -2.38 -17.84
N VAL A 123 14.27 -1.69 -17.47
CA VAL A 123 14.09 -1.08 -16.13
C VAL A 123 13.83 -2.16 -15.07
N THR A 124 13.18 -3.26 -15.45
CA THR A 124 12.84 -4.35 -14.52
C THR A 124 12.79 -5.71 -15.21
N ASP A 125 13.16 -6.74 -14.48
CA ASP A 125 13.10 -8.15 -14.93
C ASP A 125 11.84 -8.87 -14.42
N VAL A 126 10.90 -8.15 -13.81
CA VAL A 126 9.72 -8.76 -13.18
C VAL A 126 8.82 -9.41 -14.24
N GLU A 127 8.37 -10.63 -13.95
CA GLU A 127 7.39 -11.33 -14.78
C GLU A 127 6.00 -10.70 -14.62
N ILE A 128 5.38 -10.37 -15.75
CA ILE A 128 4.08 -9.69 -15.80
C ILE A 128 3.01 -10.76 -16.06
N PRO A 129 2.04 -10.95 -15.15
CA PRO A 129 0.93 -11.87 -15.38
C PRO A 129 0.11 -11.45 -16.61
N GLN A 130 0.08 -12.29 -17.64
CA GLN A 130 -0.63 -12.02 -18.88
C GLN A 130 -2.15 -12.10 -18.69
N LEU A 131 -2.92 -11.24 -19.39
CA LEU A 131 -4.39 -11.22 -19.34
C LEU A 131 -5.04 -12.47 -19.95
N SER A 132 -4.31 -13.24 -20.76
CA SER A 132 -4.84 -14.39 -21.51
C SER A 132 -4.82 -15.73 -20.77
N ASP A 133 -4.13 -15.82 -19.63
CA ASP A 133 -3.88 -17.11 -18.97
C ASP A 133 -4.89 -17.44 -17.85
N SER A 134 -6.11 -16.89 -17.94
CA SER A 134 -7.22 -17.28 -17.06
C SER A 134 -7.68 -18.73 -17.22
N ASN A 135 -7.05 -19.53 -18.10
CA ASN A 135 -7.34 -20.95 -18.30
C ASN A 135 -6.19 -21.91 -17.96
N SER A 136 -5.08 -21.44 -17.38
CA SER A 136 -4.02 -22.33 -16.88
C SER A 136 -3.93 -22.33 -15.35
N SER A 137 -5.06 -22.30 -14.65
CA SER A 137 -5.12 -22.87 -13.31
C SER A 137 -5.08 -24.39 -13.44
N SER A 138 -3.91 -24.92 -13.79
CA SER A 138 -3.59 -26.32 -13.57
C SER A 138 -3.53 -26.51 -12.05
N SER A 139 -4.69 -26.77 -11.45
CA SER A 139 -4.89 -27.15 -10.06
C SER A 139 -4.26 -28.52 -9.82
N ARG A 140 -2.93 -28.57 -9.82
CA ARG A 140 -2.21 -29.66 -9.18
C ARG A 140 -2.53 -29.60 -7.68
N PRO A 141 -2.92 -30.70 -7.04
CA PRO A 141 -3.07 -30.72 -5.59
C PRO A 141 -1.71 -30.41 -4.97
N GLN A 142 -1.58 -29.21 -4.39
CA GLN A 142 -0.37 -28.81 -3.66
C GLN A 142 -0.34 -29.49 -2.30
N SER A 143 0.82 -30.04 -1.92
CA SER A 143 1.05 -30.54 -0.57
C SER A 143 0.92 -29.38 0.43
N GLN A 144 0.58 -29.68 1.68
CA GLN A 144 0.62 -28.67 2.75
C GLN A 144 2.02 -28.01 2.87
N GLN A 145 3.08 -28.76 2.56
CA GLN A 145 4.44 -28.22 2.53
C GLN A 145 4.66 -27.25 1.37
N ASP A 146 4.08 -27.49 0.20
CA ASP A 146 4.17 -26.60 -0.96
C ASP A 146 3.44 -25.28 -0.70
N ILE A 147 2.27 -25.35 -0.04
CA ILE A 147 1.49 -24.18 0.36
C ILE A 147 2.30 -23.31 1.35
N ILE A 148 2.88 -23.94 2.39
CA ILE A 148 3.72 -23.22 3.36
C ILE A 148 4.93 -22.59 2.66
N THR A 149 5.58 -23.32 1.76
CA THR A 149 6.75 -22.81 1.03
C THR A 149 6.39 -21.62 0.14
N ALA A 150 5.27 -21.67 -0.59
CA ALA A 150 4.77 -20.54 -1.39
C ALA A 150 4.39 -19.33 -0.52
N MET A 151 3.83 -19.55 0.67
CA MET A 151 3.54 -18.48 1.63
C MET A 151 4.81 -17.82 2.18
N VAL A 152 5.85 -18.60 2.48
CA VAL A 152 7.15 -18.09 2.93
C VAL A 152 7.82 -17.27 1.82
N GLN A 153 7.90 -17.82 0.61
CA GLN A 153 8.49 -17.13 -0.55
C GLN A 153 7.76 -15.83 -0.88
N SER A 154 6.43 -15.85 -0.96
CA SER A 154 5.63 -14.63 -1.22
C SER A 154 5.83 -13.57 -0.13
N ARG A 155 5.95 -13.98 1.13
CA ARG A 155 6.28 -13.08 2.24
C ARG A 155 7.68 -12.49 2.09
N GLU A 156 8.68 -13.30 1.79
CA GLU A 156 10.07 -12.86 1.59
C GLU A 156 10.18 -11.87 0.42
N THR A 157 9.54 -12.15 -0.71
CA THR A 157 9.47 -11.23 -1.85
C THR A 157 8.83 -9.91 -1.45
N LYS A 158 7.74 -9.93 -0.66
CA LYS A 158 7.09 -8.71 -0.17
C LYS A 158 7.97 -7.91 0.79
N ILE A 159 8.69 -8.58 1.69
CA ILE A 159 9.65 -7.93 2.59
C ILE A 159 10.78 -7.27 1.79
N LYS A 160 11.33 -7.98 0.79
CA LYS A 160 12.38 -7.45 -0.09
C LYS A 160 11.90 -6.19 -0.83
N ARG A 161 10.74 -6.26 -1.48
CA ARG A 161 10.12 -5.12 -2.18
C ARG A 161 9.86 -3.94 -1.25
N TYR A 162 9.37 -4.19 -0.03
CA TYR A 162 9.16 -3.13 0.95
C TYR A 162 10.45 -2.41 1.35
N LYS A 163 11.56 -3.14 1.51
CA LYS A 163 12.87 -2.55 1.79
C LYS A 163 13.37 -1.71 0.62
N GLU A 164 13.30 -2.25 -0.60
CA GLU A 164 13.68 -1.54 -1.83
C GLU A 164 12.85 -0.27 -2.04
N ALA A 165 11.52 -0.35 -1.89
CA ALA A 165 10.63 0.81 -2.01
C ALA A 165 10.97 1.90 -0.99
N LYS A 166 11.36 1.51 0.24
CA LYS A 166 11.80 2.46 1.27
C LYS A 166 13.10 3.16 0.89
N GLU A 167 14.10 2.42 0.41
CA GLU A 167 15.39 2.96 -0.03
C GLU A 167 15.22 3.90 -1.23
N LEU A 168 14.41 3.51 -2.22
CA LEU A 168 14.10 4.33 -3.39
C LEU A 168 13.39 5.63 -2.98
N LYS A 169 12.46 5.57 -2.02
CA LYS A 169 11.76 6.76 -1.52
C LYS A 169 12.69 7.73 -0.79
N GLU A 170 13.63 7.21 0.01
CA GLU A 170 14.65 8.04 0.66
C GLU A 170 15.58 8.69 -0.38
N LYS A 171 16.00 7.93 -1.40
CA LYS A 171 16.80 8.43 -2.51
C LYS A 171 16.08 9.52 -3.31
N LEU A 172 14.80 9.31 -3.63
CA LEU A 172 13.95 10.34 -4.26
C LEU A 172 13.82 11.60 -3.41
N GLY A 173 13.74 11.46 -2.08
CA GLY A 173 13.72 12.61 -1.17
C GLY A 173 14.99 13.46 -1.24
N THR A 174 16.15 12.83 -1.42
CA THR A 174 17.44 13.52 -1.59
C THR A 174 17.55 14.14 -2.98
N LEU A 175 17.23 13.39 -4.03
CA LEU A 175 17.31 13.86 -5.43
C LEU A 175 16.29 14.97 -5.73
N SER A 176 15.10 14.93 -5.14
CA SER A 176 14.08 15.99 -5.27
C SER A 176 14.57 17.34 -4.74
N LYS A 177 15.33 17.35 -3.63
CA LYS A 177 15.95 18.57 -3.12
C LYS A 177 17.02 19.09 -4.08
N ALA A 178 17.82 18.20 -4.68
CA ALA A 178 18.81 18.57 -5.68
C ALA A 178 18.16 19.13 -6.96
N MET A 179 17.04 18.55 -7.40
CA MET A 179 16.23 19.01 -8.54
C MET A 179 15.61 20.40 -8.34
N SER A 180 15.50 20.87 -7.09
CA SER A 180 14.98 22.21 -6.77
C SER A 180 16.00 23.33 -6.99
N SER A 181 17.27 23.00 -7.23
CA SER A 181 18.31 23.96 -7.61
C SER A 181 18.05 24.49 -9.03
N PRO A 182 18.25 25.79 -9.32
CA PRO A 182 18.08 26.33 -10.68
C PRO A 182 19.14 25.83 -11.68
N ILE A 183 20.24 25.25 -11.20
CA ILE A 183 21.27 24.60 -12.01
C ILE A 183 21.31 23.14 -11.54
N VAL A 184 20.67 22.26 -12.32
CA VAL A 184 20.69 20.81 -12.07
C VAL A 184 21.44 20.14 -13.20
N ASP A 185 22.40 19.31 -12.82
CA ASP A 185 23.16 18.47 -13.74
C ASP A 185 22.26 17.46 -14.45
N ASP A 186 22.52 17.15 -15.72
CA ASP A 186 21.67 16.21 -16.48
C ASP A 186 21.74 14.81 -15.89
N GLU A 187 22.91 14.41 -15.39
CA GLU A 187 23.15 13.15 -14.70
C GLU A 187 22.25 13.00 -13.46
N VAL A 188 22.09 14.07 -12.67
CA VAL A 188 21.22 14.08 -11.49
C VAL A 188 19.74 14.01 -11.89
N LYS A 189 19.34 14.71 -12.96
CA LYS A 189 17.97 14.62 -13.49
C LYS A 189 17.67 13.20 -13.98
N ARG A 190 18.62 12.59 -14.69
CA ARG A 190 18.49 11.23 -15.20
C ARG A 190 18.36 10.24 -14.05
N GLU A 191 19.23 10.34 -13.04
CA GLU A 191 19.16 9.50 -11.85
C GLU A 191 17.82 9.67 -11.11
N TYR A 192 17.29 10.89 -11.04
CA TYR A 192 15.97 11.16 -10.46
C TYR A 192 14.86 10.43 -11.20
N PHE A 193 14.78 10.55 -12.54
CA PHE A 193 13.74 9.87 -13.32
C PHE A 193 13.87 8.35 -13.29
N LEU A 194 15.09 7.80 -13.33
CA LEU A 194 15.33 6.37 -13.20
C LEU A 194 14.90 5.85 -11.83
N THR A 195 15.26 6.55 -10.76
CA THR A 195 14.84 6.20 -9.39
C THR A 195 13.32 6.26 -9.27
N MET A 196 12.68 7.24 -9.92
CA MET A 196 11.22 7.35 -9.97
C MET A 196 10.59 6.15 -10.70
N LEU A 197 11.12 5.75 -11.85
CA LEU A 197 10.66 4.55 -12.57
C LEU A 197 10.73 3.29 -11.70
N HIS A 198 11.84 3.03 -11.03
CA HIS A 198 11.96 1.88 -10.13
C HIS A 198 11.00 1.95 -8.93
N SER A 199 10.74 3.15 -8.40
CA SER A 199 9.75 3.34 -7.33
C SER A 199 8.35 2.98 -7.81
N TYR A 200 7.96 3.46 -8.99
CA TYR A 200 6.65 3.16 -9.58
C TYR A 200 6.52 1.67 -9.96
N VAL A 201 7.58 1.00 -10.39
CA VAL A 201 7.55 -0.47 -10.60
C VAL A 201 7.14 -1.20 -9.33
N ASN A 202 7.71 -0.83 -8.18
CA ASN A 202 7.33 -1.45 -6.91
C ASN A 202 5.88 -1.14 -6.51
N GLU A 203 5.45 0.12 -6.65
CA GLU A 203 4.09 0.55 -6.35
C GLU A 203 3.06 -0.17 -7.21
N VAL A 204 3.29 -0.24 -8.52
CA VAL A 204 2.40 -0.90 -9.47
C VAL A 204 2.27 -2.40 -9.20
N LEU A 205 3.33 -3.07 -8.79
CA LEU A 205 3.26 -4.49 -8.40
C LEU A 205 2.40 -4.71 -7.16
N ASP A 206 2.47 -3.80 -6.19
CA ASP A 206 1.61 -3.85 -5.00
C ASP A 206 0.15 -3.56 -5.36
N GLU A 207 -0.11 -2.57 -6.23
CA GLU A 207 -1.46 -2.27 -6.73
C GLU A 207 -2.06 -3.43 -7.52
N LEU A 208 -1.29 -4.08 -8.41
CA LEU A 208 -1.75 -5.28 -9.13
C LEU A 208 -2.10 -6.42 -8.18
N SER A 209 -1.30 -6.64 -7.12
CA SER A 209 -1.62 -7.64 -6.09
C SER A 209 -2.87 -7.27 -5.25
N SER A 210 -3.19 -5.98 -5.17
CA SER A 210 -4.40 -5.48 -4.54
C SER A 210 -5.61 -5.74 -5.43
N ILE A 211 -5.52 -5.38 -6.71
CA ILE A 211 -6.55 -5.60 -7.74
C ILE A 211 -6.87 -7.09 -7.88
N GLU A 212 -5.86 -7.96 -7.93
CA GLU A 212 -6.04 -9.42 -8.05
C GLU A 212 -6.89 -9.99 -6.90
N ARG A 213 -6.69 -9.49 -5.68
CA ARG A 213 -7.47 -9.89 -4.50
C ARG A 213 -8.87 -9.25 -4.48
N GLU A 214 -9.02 -8.06 -5.07
CA GLU A 214 -10.29 -7.34 -5.12
C GLU A 214 -11.28 -7.95 -6.12
N LYS A 215 -10.80 -8.40 -7.30
CA LYS A 215 -11.63 -9.00 -8.37
C LYS A 215 -12.62 -10.09 -7.89
N PRO A 216 -12.18 -11.18 -7.22
CA PRO A 216 -13.10 -12.24 -6.79
C PRO A 216 -14.13 -11.75 -5.76
N ILE A 217 -13.79 -10.73 -4.96
CA ILE A 217 -14.72 -10.13 -4.00
C ILE A 217 -15.84 -9.40 -4.75
N LEU A 218 -15.50 -8.62 -5.78
CA LEU A 218 -16.48 -7.90 -6.60
C LEU A 218 -17.37 -8.86 -7.41
N GLU A 219 -16.81 -9.96 -7.91
CA GLU A 219 -17.58 -11.02 -8.58
C GLU A 219 -18.56 -11.70 -7.62
N MET A 220 -18.12 -12.04 -6.41
CA MET A 220 -18.98 -12.62 -5.39
C MET A 220 -20.14 -11.67 -5.01
N ILE A 221 -19.87 -10.38 -4.87
CA ILE A 221 -20.90 -9.36 -4.59
C ILE A 221 -21.90 -9.26 -5.77
N SER A 222 -21.40 -9.29 -7.00
CA SER A 222 -22.23 -9.18 -8.22
C SER A 222 -23.09 -10.42 -8.46
N CYS A 223 -22.56 -11.62 -8.22
CA CYS A 223 -23.30 -12.89 -8.31
C CYS A 223 -24.28 -13.08 -7.15
N SER A 224 -24.02 -12.47 -6.00
CA SER A 224 -24.95 -12.43 -4.85
C SER A 224 -25.98 -11.31 -4.95
N GLY A 225 -26.32 -10.87 -6.18
CA GLY A 225 -27.13 -9.68 -6.54
C GLY A 225 -28.54 -9.56 -5.94
N GLU A 226 -28.91 -10.41 -4.98
CA GLU A 226 -29.94 -10.12 -4.00
C GLU A 226 -29.30 -10.11 -2.61
N VAL A 227 -28.78 -8.95 -2.19
CA VAL A 227 -28.92 -8.63 -0.77
C VAL A 227 -30.43 -8.62 -0.56
N PRO A 228 -31.02 -9.44 0.33
CA PRO A 228 -32.41 -9.25 0.66
C PRO A 228 -32.48 -7.82 1.16
N SER A 229 -33.16 -6.93 0.41
CA SER A 229 -33.77 -5.71 0.95
C SER A 229 -34.14 -6.05 2.37
N THR A 230 -33.53 -5.34 3.33
CA THR A 230 -33.74 -5.49 4.77
C THR A 230 -35.06 -6.19 5.01
N LYS A 231 -35.05 -7.54 5.06
CA LYS A 231 -36.23 -8.27 5.50
C LYS A 231 -36.35 -7.72 6.89
N GLU A 232 -37.35 -6.86 7.10
CA GLU A 232 -37.64 -6.31 8.42
C GLU A 232 -37.49 -7.50 9.36
N LYS A 233 -36.42 -7.51 10.18
CA LYS A 233 -36.28 -8.56 11.17
C LYS A 233 -37.61 -8.50 11.90
N PRO A 234 -38.42 -9.58 11.92
CA PRO A 234 -39.76 -9.51 12.47
C PRO A 234 -39.61 -8.90 13.85
N LYS A 235 -40.21 -7.73 14.09
CA LYS A 235 -39.97 -6.89 15.27
C LYS A 235 -39.93 -7.83 16.47
N ALA A 236 -38.74 -8.01 17.05
CA ALA A 236 -38.56 -8.98 18.11
C ALA A 236 -39.58 -8.66 19.18
N ARG A 237 -40.45 -9.62 19.52
CA ARG A 237 -41.42 -9.42 20.60
C ARG A 237 -40.61 -8.99 21.82
N PRO A 238 -41.01 -7.92 22.55
CA PRO A 238 -40.26 -7.48 23.72
C PRO A 238 -40.07 -8.69 24.65
N LEU A 239 -38.81 -8.92 25.04
CA LEU A 239 -38.45 -10.08 25.84
C LEU A 239 -39.26 -10.04 27.14
N LYS A 240 -39.99 -11.12 27.42
CA LYS A 240 -40.61 -11.29 28.73
C LYS A 240 -39.47 -11.46 29.74
N PRO A 241 -39.40 -10.67 30.82
CA PRO A 241 -38.38 -10.86 31.83
C PRO A 241 -38.54 -12.27 32.43
N VAL A 242 -37.48 -13.08 32.30
CA VAL A 242 -37.38 -14.35 33.00
C VAL A 242 -37.04 -14.01 34.44
N ILE A 243 -37.96 -14.28 35.36
CA ILE A 243 -37.68 -14.19 36.80
C ILE A 243 -36.68 -15.31 37.10
N ILE A 244 -35.42 -14.94 37.32
CA ILE A 244 -34.38 -15.90 37.72
C ILE A 244 -34.68 -16.31 39.16
N THR A 245 -35.36 -17.43 39.36
CA THR A 245 -35.45 -18.06 40.67
C THR A 245 -34.06 -18.57 41.05
N ARG A 246 -33.62 -18.24 42.26
CA ARG A 246 -32.31 -18.63 42.81
C ARG A 246 -32.32 -20.11 43.14
N ASP A 247 -32.22 -20.97 42.13
CA ASP A 247 -32.09 -22.40 42.33
C ASP A 247 -30.66 -22.87 42.07
N ALA A 248 -30.25 -23.86 42.88
CA ALA A 248 -28.90 -24.38 43.04
C ALA A 248 -28.18 -24.78 41.73
N VAL A 249 -28.91 -24.91 40.62
CA VAL A 249 -28.38 -25.20 39.29
C VAL A 249 -27.51 -24.04 38.75
N GLN A 250 -27.85 -22.78 39.03
CA GLN A 250 -26.98 -21.65 38.65
C GLN A 250 -25.68 -21.60 39.46
N LYS A 251 -25.67 -22.13 40.69
CA LYS A 251 -24.44 -22.26 41.50
C LYS A 251 -23.47 -23.28 40.91
N ALA A 252 -23.99 -24.31 40.24
CA ALA A 252 -23.15 -25.27 39.50
C ALA A 252 -22.59 -24.66 38.21
N VAL A 253 -23.35 -23.79 37.54
CA VAL A 253 -22.91 -23.14 36.28
C VAL A 253 -21.98 -21.94 36.51
N PHE A 254 -22.15 -21.19 37.61
CA PHE A 254 -21.40 -19.95 37.90
C PHE A 254 -20.56 -20.00 39.19
N GLY A 255 -20.33 -21.16 39.80
CA GLY A 255 -19.77 -21.17 41.16
C GLY A 255 -19.04 -22.41 41.64
N ILE A 256 -18.56 -23.29 40.76
CA ILE A 256 -17.50 -24.26 41.06
C ILE A 256 -16.92 -24.75 39.71
N GLY A 257 -15.91 -24.08 39.15
CA GLY A 257 -15.41 -24.54 37.84
C GLY A 257 -14.37 -23.72 37.08
N TYR A 258 -13.91 -22.57 37.59
CA TYR A 258 -12.70 -21.93 37.07
C TYR A 258 -11.72 -21.69 38.23
N PRO A 259 -10.66 -22.51 38.39
CA PRO A 259 -9.60 -22.25 39.34
C PRO A 259 -8.67 -21.20 38.73
N SER A 260 -9.13 -19.95 38.65
CA SER A 260 -8.29 -18.83 38.19
C SER A 260 -7.41 -18.26 39.32
N ILE A 261 -7.30 -18.96 40.44
CA ILE A 261 -6.36 -18.67 41.52
C ILE A 261 -5.44 -19.88 41.62
N PRO A 262 -4.13 -19.72 41.35
CA PRO A 262 -3.16 -20.79 41.59
C PRO A 262 -3.25 -21.22 43.05
N THR A 263 -3.65 -22.47 43.30
CA THR A 263 -3.72 -23.03 44.65
C THR A 263 -2.36 -23.45 45.19
N MET A 264 -1.31 -23.27 44.39
CA MET A 264 0.03 -23.74 44.67
C MET A 264 1.02 -22.67 44.23
N THR A 265 2.04 -22.46 45.05
CA THR A 265 3.16 -21.56 44.72
C THR A 265 4.01 -22.15 43.59
N VAL A 266 4.79 -21.31 42.93
CA VAL A 266 5.70 -21.74 41.85
C VAL A 266 6.71 -22.77 42.37
N GLU A 267 7.17 -22.61 43.61
CA GLU A 267 8.09 -23.52 44.29
C GLU A 267 7.45 -24.91 44.50
N GLU A 268 6.24 -24.95 45.07
CA GLU A 268 5.52 -26.21 45.32
C GLU A 268 5.18 -26.95 44.02
N PHE A 269 4.92 -26.22 42.93
CA PHE A 269 4.72 -26.81 41.60
C PHE A 269 5.99 -27.49 41.08
N TYR A 270 7.15 -26.88 41.30
CA TYR A 270 8.43 -27.44 40.91
C TYR A 270 8.71 -28.74 41.67
N ASP A 271 8.55 -28.71 43.00
CA ASP A 271 8.76 -29.87 43.87
C ASP A 271 7.82 -31.03 43.54
N GLN A 272 6.55 -30.73 43.20
CA GLN A 272 5.60 -31.74 42.75
C GLN A 272 6.07 -32.41 41.44
N ARG A 273 6.52 -31.63 40.45
CA ARG A 273 7.00 -32.15 39.16
C ARG A 273 8.29 -32.96 39.27
N VAL A 274 9.17 -32.59 40.20
CA VAL A 274 10.38 -33.37 40.55
C VAL A 274 9.99 -34.70 41.20
N ARG A 275 9.03 -34.68 42.14
CA ARG A 275 8.52 -35.90 42.80
C ARG A 275 7.84 -36.85 41.82
N GLU A 276 7.12 -36.30 40.85
CA GLU A 276 6.49 -37.05 39.74
C GLU A 276 7.52 -37.55 38.71
N GLY A 277 8.81 -37.27 38.89
CA GLY A 277 9.89 -37.71 38.01
C GLY A 277 9.89 -37.06 36.63
N THR A 278 9.05 -36.03 36.43
CA THR A 278 8.95 -35.30 35.16
C THR A 278 10.06 -34.27 35.04
N PHE A 279 10.44 -33.63 36.15
CA PHE A 279 11.55 -32.69 36.21
C PHE A 279 12.77 -33.32 36.89
N PRO A 280 13.98 -32.97 36.43
CA PRO A 280 15.20 -33.45 37.06
C PRO A 280 15.30 -32.94 38.51
N GLY A 281 15.59 -33.85 39.43
CA GLY A 281 15.84 -33.50 40.82
C GLY A 281 17.01 -32.54 40.96
N THR A 282 17.02 -31.76 42.04
CA THR A 282 17.97 -30.69 42.39
C THR A 282 19.45 -31.13 42.51
N SER A 283 19.80 -32.34 42.09
CA SER A 283 21.17 -32.85 41.96
C SER A 283 21.75 -32.76 40.53
N THR A 284 21.02 -32.23 39.56
CA THR A 284 21.57 -31.92 38.23
C THR A 284 21.68 -30.41 38.03
N ASN A 285 22.93 -29.93 37.96
CA ASN A 285 23.23 -28.55 37.56
C ASN A 285 22.78 -28.34 36.11
N ILE A 286 21.56 -27.83 35.93
CA ILE A 286 21.18 -27.17 34.69
C ILE A 286 21.81 -25.77 34.77
N PRO A 287 22.66 -25.34 33.82
CA PRO A 287 23.19 -23.99 33.83
C PRO A 287 22.02 -23.02 33.64
N HIS A 288 21.64 -22.34 34.72
CA HIS A 288 20.82 -21.15 34.64
C HIS A 288 21.70 -20.05 34.02
N THR A 289 21.54 -19.79 32.73
CA THR A 289 21.84 -18.47 32.21
C THR A 289 20.78 -17.55 32.78
N THR A 290 21.09 -16.92 33.92
CA THR A 290 20.42 -15.71 34.35
C THR A 290 20.51 -14.74 33.18
N ILE A 291 19.38 -14.40 32.59
CA ILE A 291 19.30 -13.21 31.75
C ILE A 291 19.54 -12.07 32.72
N GLU A 292 20.77 -11.56 32.76
CA GLU A 292 21.07 -10.30 33.42
C GLU A 292 20.15 -9.27 32.79
N SER A 293 19.17 -8.81 33.57
CA SER A 293 18.48 -7.56 33.33
C SER A 293 19.55 -6.50 33.28
N THR A 294 19.94 -6.09 32.07
CA THR A 294 20.83 -4.97 31.83
C THR A 294 20.11 -3.73 32.34
N GLY A 295 20.46 -3.34 33.57
CA GLY A 295 20.06 -2.07 34.14
C GLY A 295 20.81 -0.96 33.42
N ASP A 296 20.24 -0.47 32.32
CA ASP A 296 20.72 0.74 31.63
C ASP A 296 19.58 1.59 31.02
N ASP A 297 18.34 1.41 31.51
CA ASP A 297 17.16 2.14 31.03
C ASP A 297 17.00 3.56 31.63
N ALA A 298 17.79 3.93 32.63
CA ALA A 298 17.66 5.24 33.29
C ALA A 298 18.17 6.39 32.41
N ASP A 299 19.29 6.17 31.69
CA ASP A 299 19.92 7.20 30.86
C ASP A 299 19.19 7.42 29.54
N GLU A 300 18.50 6.40 29.03
CA GLU A 300 17.67 6.52 27.82
C GLU A 300 16.38 7.28 28.10
N ALA A 301 15.74 7.03 29.24
CA ALA A 301 14.55 7.76 29.67
C ALA A 301 14.84 9.25 29.91
N GLU A 302 16.02 9.60 30.43
CA GLU A 302 16.42 11.00 30.65
C GLU A 302 16.80 11.72 29.34
N LYS A 303 17.41 11.00 28.38
CA LYS A 303 17.61 11.50 27.00
C LYS A 303 16.28 11.76 26.30
N ILE A 304 15.32 10.84 26.40
CA ILE A 304 13.98 11.00 25.80
C ILE A 304 13.26 12.19 26.43
N ARG A 305 13.34 12.37 27.75
CA ARG A 305 12.77 13.55 28.44
C ARG A 305 13.40 14.86 28.00
N LYS A 306 14.73 14.91 27.83
CA LYS A 306 15.42 16.11 27.31
C LYS A 306 15.02 16.43 25.87
N VAL A 307 14.90 15.42 25.00
CA VAL A 307 14.47 15.61 23.60
C VAL A 307 13.03 16.15 23.53
N ILE A 308 12.12 15.61 24.36
CA ILE A 308 10.73 16.09 24.43
C ILE A 308 10.67 17.54 24.94
N LEU A 309 11.44 17.89 25.97
CA LEU A 309 11.51 19.27 26.48
C LEU A 309 12.06 20.26 25.45
N LEU A 310 13.05 19.86 24.64
CA LEU A 310 13.62 20.69 23.59
C LEU A 310 12.60 20.93 22.47
N TYR A 311 11.83 19.90 22.09
CA TYR A 311 10.77 20.00 21.08
C TYR A 311 9.64 20.93 21.53
N LEU A 312 9.23 20.85 22.80
CA LEU A 312 8.20 21.73 23.36
C LEU A 312 8.68 23.19 23.50
N TYR A 313 9.95 23.41 23.86
CA TYR A 313 10.52 24.76 23.94
C TYR A 313 10.60 25.43 22.55
N THR A 314 11.02 24.69 21.53
CA THR A 314 11.15 25.19 20.15
C THR A 314 9.79 25.56 19.55
N ASN A 315 8.77 24.72 19.77
CA ASN A 315 7.41 25.02 19.32
C ASN A 315 6.75 26.16 20.09
N ARG A 316 7.11 26.36 21.37
CA ARG A 316 6.61 27.50 22.16
C ARG A 316 7.20 28.83 21.71
N GLN A 317 8.45 28.86 21.24
CA GLN A 317 9.06 30.08 20.68
C GLN A 317 8.48 30.45 19.30
N ASN A 318 8.15 29.45 18.47
CA ASN A 318 7.49 29.66 17.17
C ASN A 318 6.01 30.06 17.29
N SER A 319 5.39 29.93 18.46
CA SER A 319 4.01 30.33 18.73
C SER A 319 3.88 31.77 19.26
N VAL A 320 4.98 32.46 19.57
CA VAL A 320 4.99 33.82 20.14
C VAL A 320 5.51 34.88 19.15
N SER A 321 5.80 34.49 17.90
CA SER A 321 6.22 35.40 16.81
C SER A 321 5.22 35.49 15.65
N LEU A 322 3.92 35.33 15.94
CA LEU A 322 2.79 35.74 15.10
C LEU A 322 1.94 36.72 15.92
#